data_AF-A0A1E3VSZ6-F1
#
_entry.id   AF-A0A1E3VSZ6-F1
#
_cell.length_a   1.000
_cell.length_b   1.000
_cell.length_c   1.000
_cell.angle_alpha   90.00
_cell.angle_beta   90.00
_cell.angle_gamma   90.00
#
_symmetry.space_group_name_H-M   'P 1'
#
loop_
_entity.id
_entity.type
_entity.pdbx_description
1 polymer ?
#
loop_
_entity_poly.entity_id
_entity_poly.type
_entity_poly.pdbx_seq_one_letter_code
_entity_poly.pdbx_strand_id
1 'polypeptide(L)' 'MSDPSSPVLSGGGEDPRECAKQIAEQIAPLMKVAKSRRFDFLAYLLAMALREARRLSQDDR' A
#
# COMPACT_ATOMS: atom_id res chain seq x y z
N MET A 1 -2.72 14.18 26.50
CA MET A 1 -2.74 14.75 25.14
C MET A 1 -2.23 13.64 24.22
N SER A 2 -3.04 13.17 23.28
CA SER A 2 -2.71 12.03 22.41
C SER A 2 -2.02 12.53 21.14
N ASP A 3 -0.90 11.91 20.79
CA ASP A 3 -0.13 12.18 19.56
C ASP A 3 -0.95 11.78 18.31
N PRO A 4 -1.15 12.67 17.31
CA PRO A 4 -1.97 12.36 16.13
C PRO A 4 -1.21 11.67 14.97
N SER A 5 0.02 11.17 15.18
CA SER A 5 0.90 10.72 14.09
C SER A 5 1.30 9.24 14.11
N SER A 6 0.61 8.39 14.87
CA SER A 6 0.76 6.93 14.67
C SER A 6 -0.27 6.44 13.65
N PRO A 7 0.14 5.77 12.56
CA PRO A 7 -0.81 5.02 11.76
C PRO A 7 -1.44 3.98 12.69
N VAL A 8 -2.74 4.08 12.86
CA VAL A 8 -3.54 3.20 13.70
C VAL A 8 -3.36 1.78 13.18
N LEU A 9 -2.49 0.99 13.83
CA LEU A 9 -2.53 -0.47 13.73
C LEU A 9 -3.73 -0.91 14.57
N SER A 10 -4.92 -0.83 13.97
CA SER A 10 -6.13 -1.40 14.54
C SER A 10 -5.99 -2.92 14.54
N GLY A 11 -5.47 -3.45 15.64
CA GLY A 11 -5.50 -4.87 15.92
C GLY A 11 -6.95 -5.33 16.03
N GLY A 12 -7.39 -6.12 15.06
CA GLY A 12 -8.74 -6.71 15.06
C GLY A 12 -9.01 -7.46 13.77
N GLY A 13 -8.37 -8.61 13.57
CA GLY A 13 -8.68 -9.57 12.50
C GLY A 13 -8.95 -8.93 11.15
N GLU A 14 -8.03 -8.09 10.65
CA GLU A 14 -8.20 -7.48 9.34
C GLU A 14 -8.18 -8.58 8.29
N ASP A 15 -9.28 -8.69 7.54
CA ASP A 15 -9.36 -9.52 6.35
C ASP A 15 -8.11 -9.23 5.50
N PRO A 16 -7.25 -10.23 5.22
CA PRO A 16 -6.04 -10.04 4.42
C PRO A 16 -6.32 -9.32 3.10
N ARG A 17 -7.53 -9.45 2.56
CA ARG A 17 -8.01 -8.72 1.40
C ARG A 17 -8.15 -7.21 1.64
N GLU A 18 -8.75 -6.82 2.75
CA GLU A 18 -8.93 -5.41 3.10
C GLU A 18 -7.57 -4.77 3.43
N CYS A 19 -6.68 -5.50 4.11
CA CYS A 19 -5.30 -5.07 4.32
C CYS A 19 -4.57 -4.86 2.98
N ALA A 20 -4.68 -5.81 2.04
CA ALA A 20 -4.07 -5.69 0.73
C ALA A 20 -4.63 -4.49 -0.07
N LYS A 21 -5.93 -4.23 0.04
CA LYS A 21 -6.57 -3.05 -0.57
C LYS A 21 -6.06 -1.74 0.03
N GLN A 22 -5.98 -1.64 1.36
CA GLN A 22 -5.42 -0.47 2.04
C GLN A 22 -3.96 -0.21 1.62
N ILE A 23 -3.14 -1.26 1.52
CA ILE A 23 -1.76 -1.17 1.04
C ILE A 23 -1.72 -0.64 -0.41
N ALA A 24 -2.59 -1.12 -1.29
CA ALA A 24 -2.67 -0.63 -2.66
C ALA A 24 -3.03 0.86 -2.75
N GLU A 25 -3.97 1.31 -1.90
CA GLU A 25 -4.37 2.72 -1.80
C GLU A 25 -3.23 3.62 -1.31
N GLN A 26 -2.40 3.13 -0.37
CA GLN A 26 -1.24 3.86 0.15
C GLN A 26 -0.07 3.91 -0.84
N ILE A 27 0.17 2.86 -1.63
CA ILE A 27 1.29 2.80 -2.59
C ILE A 27 1.04 3.68 -3.82
N ALA A 28 -0.21 3.80 -4.29
CA ALA A 28 -0.56 4.55 -5.48
C ALA A 28 -0.04 6.02 -5.49
N PRO A 29 -0.22 6.83 -4.44
CA PRO A 29 0.35 8.19 -4.39
C PRO A 29 1.89 8.19 -4.31
N LEU A 30 2.50 7.24 -3.60
CA LEU A 30 3.97 7.14 -3.48
C LEU A 30 4.62 6.87 -4.84
N MET A 31 3.99 6.04 -5.68
CA MET A 31 4.46 5.77 -7.03
C MET A 31 4.46 7.04 -7.91
N LYS A 32 3.45 7.91 -7.76
CA LYS A 32 3.42 9.20 -8.49
C LYS A 32 4.59 10.10 -8.08
N VAL A 33 4.90 10.15 -6.78
CA VAL A 33 6.03 10.93 -6.26
C VAL A 33 7.37 10.35 -6.71
N ALA A 34 7.54 9.03 -6.67
CA ALA A 34 8.77 8.38 -7.13
C ALA A 34 9.05 8.66 -8.62
N LYS A 35 8.02 8.59 -9.47
CA LYS A 35 8.13 8.93 -10.89
C LYS A 35 8.46 10.41 -11.14
N SER A 36 7.80 11.33 -10.43
CA SER A 36 8.06 12.77 -10.61
C SER A 36 9.47 13.19 -10.18
N ARG A 37 10.09 12.43 -9.26
CA ARG A 37 11.46 12.64 -8.79
C ARG A 37 12.52 11.81 -9.53
N ARG A 38 12.15 11.05 -10.56
CA ARG A 38 13.04 10.12 -11.30
C ARG A 38 13.71 9.07 -10.42
N PHE A 39 13.03 8.64 -9.36
CA PHE A 39 13.46 7.49 -8.57
C PHE A 39 12.98 6.20 -9.25
N ASP A 40 13.60 5.85 -10.38
CA ASP A 40 13.11 4.79 -11.26
C ASP A 40 13.11 3.40 -10.60
N PHE A 41 14.17 3.09 -9.83
CA PHE A 41 14.24 1.83 -9.07
C PHE A 41 13.15 1.75 -7.99
N LEU A 42 12.91 2.84 -7.26
CA LEU A 42 11.85 2.89 -6.26
C LEU A 42 10.46 2.80 -6.91
N ALA A 43 10.25 3.50 -8.03
CA ALA A 43 9.00 3.44 -8.77
C ALA A 43 8.72 2.02 -9.29
N TYR A 44 9.77 1.29 -9.70
CA TYR A 44 9.67 -0.12 -10.08
C TYR A 44 9.24 -1.01 -8.90
N LEU A 45 9.87 -0.86 -7.73
CA LEU A 45 9.50 -1.62 -6.53
C LEU A 45 8.06 -1.33 -6.08
N LEU A 46 7.65 -0.06 -6.10
CA LEU A 46 6.28 0.34 -5.77
C LEU A 46 5.27 -0.21 -6.79
N ALA A 47 5.61 -0.25 -8.07
CA ALA A 47 4.75 -0.87 -9.09
C ALA A 47 4.58 -2.38 -8.89
N MET A 48 5.67 -3.08 -8.54
CA MET A 48 5.64 -4.50 -8.17
C MET A 48 4.76 -4.75 -6.94
N ALA A 49 4.95 -3.97 -5.87
CA ALA A 49 4.16 -4.07 -4.65
C ALA A 49 2.67 -3.78 -4.89
N LEU A 50 2.35 -2.76 -5.70
CA LEU A 50 0.97 -2.42 -6.07
C LEU A 50 0.30 -3.55 -6.86
N ARG A 51 1.03 -4.21 -7.76
CA ARG A 51 0.52 -5.34 -8.53
C ARG A 51 0.18 -6.52 -7.61
N GLU A 52 1.09 -6.88 -6.70
CA GLU A 52 0.86 -7.99 -5.78
C GLU A 52 -0.26 -7.69 -4.78
N ALA A 53 -0.33 -6.46 -4.24
CA ALA A 53 -1.42 -6.06 -3.34
C ALA A 53 -2.79 -6.17 -4.02
N ARG A 54 -2.91 -5.72 -5.28
CA ARG A 54 -4.14 -5.87 -6.07
C ARG A 54 -4.51 -7.33 -6.31
N ARG A 55 -3.52 -8.18 -6.64
CA ARG A 55 -3.74 -9.62 -6.82
C ARG A 55 -4.28 -10.26 -5.53
N LEU A 56 -3.65 -9.98 -4.40
CA LEU A 56 -4.07 -10.49 -3.08
C LEU A 56 -5.46 -9.99 -2.69
N SER A 57 -5.83 -8.76 -3.07
CA SER A 57 -7.18 -8.26 -2.82
C SER A 57 -8.27 -8.87 -3.73
N GLN A 58 -7.89 -9.55 -4.81
CA GLN A 58 -8.79 -10.09 -5.84
C GLN A 58 -8.86 -11.62 -5.87
N ASP A 59 -7.93 -12.33 -5.22
CA ASP A 59 -7.94 -13.80 -5.16
C ASP A 59 -9.15 -14.29 -4.33
N ASP A 60 -10.24 -14.66 -5.02
CA ASP A 60 -11.38 -15.50 -4.58
C ASP A 60 -11.08 -16.97 -4.95
N ARG A 61 -10.18 -17.62 -4.24
CA ARG A 61 -10.03 -19.08 -4.32
C ARG A 61 -10.51 -19.75 -3.05
#